data_AF-A0A2R4H1G3-F1
#
_entry.id   AF-A0A2R4H1G3-F1
#
_cell.length_a   1.000
_cell.length_b   1.000
_cell.length_c   1.000
_cell.angle_alpha   90.00
_cell.angle_beta   90.00
_cell.angle_gamma   90.00
#
_symmetry.space_group_name_H-M   'P 1'
#
loop_
_entity.id
_entity.type
_entity.pdbx_description
1 polymer ?
#
loop_
_entity_poly.entity_id
_entity_poly.type
_entity_poly.pdbx_seq_one_letter_code
_entity_poly.pdbx_strand_id
1 'polypeptide(L)'
;MSVSFLLPLLVVGVAVANPPPEMGHHGHIFDVCCDVRPFMANPDDNNMKECVKEILGEPTAVKHGPPSEKEMEEMAEKITCVEECTAKKYGVVDDDGNIVIPKITEFSKEKMKGTYMESIMEDTLQKCIEETGKEVQQTKCNPKPLLLVNCLFFKTLENCPADKVKDKAKCDSLIEDMRTGKPPHLLAPPLPPSEN
;
A
#
# COMPACT_ATOMS: atom_id res chain seq x y z
N MET A 1 1.53 -10.19 19.59
CA MET A 1 1.09 -9.02 18.78
C MET A 1 -0.33 -9.32 18.31
N SER A 2 -1.24 -8.34 18.33
CA SER A 2 -2.60 -8.59 17.82
C SER A 2 -2.57 -8.50 16.30
N VAL A 3 -2.89 -9.61 15.63
CA VAL A 3 -2.86 -9.81 14.16
C VAL A 3 -3.64 -8.70 13.41
N SER A 4 -4.57 -8.01 14.09
CA SER A 4 -5.38 -6.92 13.57
C SER A 4 -4.61 -5.72 13.03
N PHE A 5 -3.38 -5.45 13.49
CA PHE A 5 -2.58 -4.32 12.97
C PHE A 5 -1.67 -4.70 11.78
N LEU A 6 -1.43 -5.99 11.56
CA LEU A 6 -0.55 -6.49 10.49
C LEU A 6 -1.29 -6.71 9.16
N LEU A 7 -2.60 -6.98 9.20
CA LEU A 7 -3.39 -7.25 7.99
C LEU A 7 -3.50 -6.04 7.04
N PRO A 8 -3.77 -4.80 7.51
CA PRO A 8 -3.80 -3.63 6.62
C PRO A 8 -2.45 -3.36 5.95
N LEU A 9 -1.35 -3.67 6.64
CA LEU A 9 0.03 -3.51 6.15
C LEU A 9 0.35 -4.47 5.00
N LEU A 10 -0.22 -5.69 5.03
CA LEU A 10 0.00 -6.73 4.03
C LEU A 10 -0.76 -6.49 2.73
N VAL A 11 -1.94 -5.86 2.78
CA VAL A 11 -2.83 -5.71 1.62
C VAL A 11 -2.18 -4.88 0.51
N VAL A 12 -1.57 -3.74 0.85
CA VAL A 12 -0.89 -2.87 -0.13
C VAL A 12 0.44 -3.49 -0.55
N GLY A 13 1.24 -3.98 0.40
CA GLY A 13 2.55 -4.52 0.10
C GLY A 13 2.54 -5.81 -0.72
N VAL A 14 1.57 -6.71 -0.50
CA VAL A 14 1.44 -7.95 -1.30
C VAL A 14 0.95 -7.63 -2.72
N ALA A 15 0.00 -6.70 -2.87
CA ALA A 15 -0.49 -6.27 -4.18
C ALA A 15 0.60 -5.60 -5.04
N VAL A 16 1.57 -4.94 -4.39
CA VAL A 16 2.71 -4.28 -5.04
C VAL A 16 3.87 -5.24 -5.29
N ALA A 17 4.14 -6.16 -4.36
CA ALA A 17 5.26 -7.12 -4.46
C ALA A 17 4.98 -8.30 -5.40
N ASN A 18 3.73 -8.69 -5.58
CA ASN A 18 3.33 -9.75 -6.50
C ASN A 18 2.19 -9.24 -7.39
N PRO A 19 2.47 -8.43 -8.41
CA PRO A 19 1.46 -8.13 -9.42
C PRO A 19 1.03 -9.47 -10.05
N PRO A 20 -0.25 -9.86 -9.92
CA PRO A 20 -0.69 -11.13 -10.45
C PRO A 20 -0.54 -11.14 -11.97
N PRO A 21 -0.16 -12.28 -12.57
CA PRO A 21 -0.07 -12.39 -14.02
C PRO A 21 -1.47 -12.19 -14.60
N GLU A 22 -1.60 -11.14 -15.42
CA GLU A 22 -2.80 -10.77 -16.20
C GLU A 22 -4.13 -11.29 -15.65
N MET A 23 -4.61 -10.69 -14.55
CA MET A 23 -6.02 -10.85 -14.17
C MET A 23 -6.89 -10.08 -15.16
N GLY A 24 -7.56 -10.81 -16.04
CA GLY A 24 -8.60 -10.28 -16.92
C GLY A 24 -9.65 -9.49 -16.13
N HIS A 25 -10.00 -8.31 -16.65
CA HIS A 25 -11.15 -7.46 -16.29
C HIS A 25 -11.37 -7.04 -14.82
N HIS A 26 -10.51 -7.44 -13.88
CA HIS A 26 -10.53 -6.93 -12.51
C HIS A 26 -9.47 -5.82 -12.38
N GLY A 27 -9.91 -4.56 -12.35
CA GLY A 27 -9.00 -3.42 -12.13
C GLY A 27 -8.17 -3.62 -10.85
N HIS A 28 -6.95 -3.08 -10.82
CA HIS A 28 -6.13 -3.10 -9.60
C HIS A 28 -6.95 -2.60 -8.40
N ILE A 29 -6.63 -3.03 -7.17
CA ILE A 29 -7.24 -2.46 -5.95
C ILE A 29 -7.17 -0.91 -5.93
N PHE A 30 -6.11 -0.39 -6.57
CA PHE A 30 -5.80 1.00 -6.87
C PHE A 30 -6.73 1.68 -7.89
N ASP A 31 -7.54 0.91 -8.61
CA ASP A 31 -8.46 1.36 -9.67
C ASP A 31 -9.93 1.24 -9.29
N VAL A 32 -10.27 0.62 -8.15
CA VAL A 32 -11.66 0.31 -7.80
C VAL A 32 -12.44 1.56 -7.39
N CYS A 33 -11.83 2.43 -6.59
CA CYS A 33 -12.43 3.69 -6.18
C CYS A 33 -12.15 4.79 -7.21
N CYS A 34 -10.92 5.29 -7.24
CA CYS A 34 -10.42 6.33 -8.13
C CYS A 34 -9.16 5.83 -8.82
N ASP A 35 -8.68 6.53 -9.85
CA ASP A 35 -7.33 6.29 -10.38
C ASP A 35 -6.30 6.83 -9.38
N VAL A 36 -5.96 6.00 -8.38
CA VAL A 36 -4.96 6.32 -7.34
C VAL A 36 -3.80 5.39 -7.52
N ARG A 37 -2.73 5.89 -8.15
CA ARG A 37 -1.46 5.20 -8.10
C ARG A 37 -0.75 5.56 -6.80
N PRO A 38 -0.45 4.58 -5.92
CA PRO A 38 0.35 4.85 -4.74
C PRO A 38 1.72 5.32 -5.20
N PHE A 39 2.03 6.60 -5.00
CA PHE A 39 3.18 7.24 -5.63
C PHE A 39 4.53 6.77 -5.06
N MET A 40 4.55 6.19 -3.86
CA MET A 40 5.71 5.51 -3.27
C MET A 40 5.68 3.99 -3.42
N ALA A 41 4.50 3.40 -3.67
CA ALA A 41 4.34 1.96 -3.86
C ALA A 41 3.93 1.60 -5.29
N ASN A 42 4.39 2.39 -6.27
CA ASN A 42 4.11 2.14 -7.67
C ASN A 42 4.99 0.96 -8.13
N PRO A 43 4.43 -0.17 -8.57
CA PRO A 43 5.20 -1.33 -9.01
C PRO A 43 6.07 -1.03 -10.24
N ASP A 44 5.74 0.01 -11.00
CA ASP A 44 6.55 0.44 -12.16
C ASP A 44 7.79 1.25 -11.78
N ASP A 45 7.91 1.68 -10.52
CA ASP A 45 8.97 2.55 -10.04
C ASP A 45 10.34 1.85 -9.96
N ASN A 46 11.39 2.49 -10.47
CA ASN A 46 12.72 1.88 -10.53
C ASN A 46 13.34 1.66 -9.14
N ASN A 47 13.14 2.60 -8.21
CA ASN A 47 13.65 2.44 -6.84
C ASN A 47 12.92 1.31 -6.12
N MET A 48 11.60 1.24 -6.29
CA MET A 48 10.79 0.13 -5.75
C MET A 48 11.23 -1.22 -6.34
N LYS A 49 11.38 -1.32 -7.66
CA LYS A 49 11.84 -2.55 -8.35
C LYS A 49 13.19 -3.03 -7.83
N GLU A 50 14.13 -2.11 -7.61
CA GLU A 50 15.44 -2.43 -7.07
C GLU A 50 15.33 -2.95 -5.63
N CYS A 51 14.59 -2.25 -4.76
CA CYS A 51 14.36 -2.67 -3.38
C CYS A 51 13.63 -4.03 -3.27
N VAL A 52 12.61 -4.25 -4.10
CA VAL A 52 11.92 -5.55 -4.22
C VAL A 52 12.91 -6.64 -4.57
N LYS A 53 13.76 -6.43 -5.60
CA LYS A 53 14.75 -7.42 -6.01
C LYS A 53 15.78 -7.71 -4.92
N GLU A 54 16.27 -6.69 -4.22
CA GLU A 54 17.25 -6.83 -3.14
C GLU A 54 16.70 -7.60 -1.94
N ILE A 55 15.42 -7.39 -1.60
CA ILE A 55 14.83 -7.87 -0.34
C ILE A 55 14.02 -9.16 -0.53
N LEU A 56 13.23 -9.23 -1.60
CA LEU A 56 12.38 -10.38 -1.91
C LEU A 56 13.09 -11.39 -2.82
N GLY A 57 14.08 -10.95 -3.58
CA GLY A 57 14.76 -11.79 -4.57
C GLY A 57 13.89 -12.03 -5.82
N GLU A 58 14.21 -13.10 -6.55
CA GLU A 58 13.43 -13.51 -7.72
C GLU A 58 12.08 -14.11 -7.30
N PRO A 59 11.01 -13.94 -8.10
CA PRO A 59 9.70 -14.52 -7.83
C PRO A 59 9.81 -16.04 -7.64
N THR A 60 9.44 -16.51 -6.45
CA THR A 60 9.36 -17.96 -6.18
C THR A 60 7.98 -18.46 -6.59
N ALA A 61 7.89 -19.75 -6.95
CA ALA A 61 6.62 -20.36 -7.31
C ALA A 61 5.59 -20.16 -6.17
N VAL A 62 4.42 -19.61 -6.51
CA VAL A 62 3.33 -19.40 -5.57
C VAL A 62 2.91 -20.76 -5.01
N LYS A 63 3.07 -20.95 -3.70
CA LYS A 63 2.54 -22.15 -3.04
C LYS A 63 1.01 -22.13 -3.14
N HIS A 64 0.42 -23.23 -3.60
CA HIS A 64 -1.03 -23.38 -3.60
C HIS A 64 -1.52 -23.67 -2.17
N GLY A 65 -2.24 -22.71 -1.59
CA GLY A 65 -2.83 -22.79 -0.25
C GLY A 65 -2.80 -21.44 0.46
N PRO A 66 -3.63 -21.23 1.50
CA PRO A 66 -3.53 -20.03 2.33
C PRO A 66 -2.15 -19.99 3.02
N PRO A 67 -1.50 -18.82 3.11
CA PRO A 67 -0.24 -18.69 3.84
C PRO A 67 -0.45 -19.00 5.33
N SER A 68 0.53 -19.62 5.96
CA SER A 68 0.56 -19.76 7.41
C SER A 68 0.75 -18.39 8.09
N GLU A 69 0.38 -18.28 9.37
CA GLU A 69 0.58 -17.06 10.16
C GLU A 69 2.04 -16.58 10.12
N LYS A 70 2.98 -17.51 10.26
CA LYS A 70 4.41 -17.24 10.16
C LYS A 70 4.82 -16.72 8.78
N GLU A 71 4.29 -17.29 7.71
CA GLU A 71 4.57 -16.81 6.35
C GLU A 71 4.01 -15.39 6.12
N MET A 72 2.86 -15.05 6.73
CA MET A 72 2.32 -13.69 6.69
C MET A 72 3.18 -12.70 7.47
N GLU A 73 3.66 -13.07 8.66
CA GLU A 73 4.56 -12.23 9.46
C GLU A 73 5.89 -11.97 8.73
N GLU A 74 6.52 -13.02 8.20
CA GLU A 74 7.76 -12.90 7.41
C GLU A 74 7.56 -12.03 6.17
N MET A 75 6.40 -12.13 5.50
CA MET A 75 6.06 -11.29 4.36
C MET A 75 5.85 -9.82 4.76
N ALA A 76 5.16 -9.57 5.87
CA ALA A 76 4.93 -8.22 6.39
C ALA A 76 6.25 -7.52 6.75
N GLU A 77 7.17 -8.24 7.37
CA GLU A 77 8.52 -7.73 7.66
C GLU A 77 9.27 -7.37 6.39
N LYS A 78 9.26 -8.24 5.38
CA LYS A 78 9.95 -7.98 4.11
C LYS A 78 9.37 -6.77 3.38
N ILE A 79 8.04 -6.66 3.31
CA ILE A 79 7.35 -5.49 2.74
C ILE A 79 7.75 -4.22 3.47
N THR A 80 7.82 -4.27 4.81
CA THR A 80 8.26 -3.13 5.61
C THR A 80 9.66 -2.68 5.23
N CYS A 81 10.58 -3.63 5.02
CA CYS A 81 11.93 -3.33 4.53
C CYS A 81 11.94 -2.75 3.12
N VAL A 82 11.07 -3.22 2.22
CA VAL A 82 10.95 -2.70 0.85
C VAL A 82 10.51 -1.24 0.86
N GLU A 83 9.51 -0.89 1.67
CA GLU A 83 9.05 0.49 1.81
C GLU A 83 10.12 1.39 2.45
N GLU A 84 10.84 0.90 3.47
CA GLU A 84 11.95 1.66 4.06
C GLU A 84 13.06 1.92 3.03
N CYS A 85 13.48 0.87 2.31
CA CYS A 85 14.49 0.98 1.25
C CYS A 85 14.09 2.02 0.19
N THR A 86 12.84 1.94 -0.28
CA THR A 86 12.30 2.85 -1.29
C THR A 86 12.26 4.29 -0.76
N ALA A 87 11.77 4.49 0.45
CA ALA A 87 11.69 5.82 1.07
C ALA A 87 13.09 6.45 1.30
N LYS A 88 14.10 5.65 1.66
CA LYS A 88 15.50 6.10 1.77
C LYS A 88 16.06 6.52 0.41
N LYS A 89 15.81 5.76 -0.65
CA LYS A 89 16.23 6.13 -2.02
C LYS A 89 15.62 7.45 -2.49
N TYR A 90 14.41 7.78 -2.02
CA TYR A 90 13.77 9.08 -2.27
C TYR A 90 14.19 10.20 -1.31
N GLY A 91 14.98 9.90 -0.27
CA GLY A 91 15.30 10.86 0.80
C GLY A 91 14.08 11.29 1.60
N VAL A 92 12.98 10.53 1.54
CA VAL A 92 11.77 10.72 2.36
C VAL A 92 12.01 10.25 3.78
N VAL A 93 12.98 9.35 3.98
CA VAL A 93 13.47 8.95 5.30
C VAL A 93 14.96 9.20 5.41
N ASP A 94 15.38 9.77 6.53
CA ASP A 94 16.79 9.97 6.87
C ASP A 94 17.44 8.72 7.49
N ASP A 95 18.75 8.79 7.74
CA ASP A 95 19.51 7.67 8.29
C ASP A 95 19.06 7.26 9.71
N ASP A 96 18.43 8.18 10.43
CA ASP A 96 17.86 7.96 11.76
C ASP A 96 16.44 7.36 11.71
N GLY A 97 15.89 7.15 10.52
CA GLY A 97 14.56 6.60 10.33
C GLY A 97 13.43 7.61 10.57
N ASN A 98 13.68 8.90 10.44
CA ASN A 98 12.66 9.93 10.53
C ASN A 98 12.13 10.32 9.16
N ILE A 99 10.82 10.61 9.09
CA ILE A 99 10.21 11.14 7.87
C ILE A 99 10.71 12.57 7.65
N VAL A 100 11.34 12.81 6.51
CA VAL A 100 11.81 14.13 6.07
C VAL A 100 10.63 14.88 5.44
N ILE A 101 9.87 15.60 6.27
CA ILE A 101 8.62 16.29 5.89
C ILE A 101 8.77 17.15 4.60
N PRO A 102 9.81 17.98 4.43
CA PRO A 102 9.96 18.76 3.20
C PRO A 102 10.09 17.89 1.95
N LYS A 103 10.78 16.75 2.05
CA LYS A 103 11.03 15.84 0.92
C LYS A 103 9.77 15.10 0.50
N ILE A 104 9.00 14.56 1.44
CA ILE A 104 7.72 13.93 1.09
C ILE A 104 6.71 14.92 0.54
N THR A 105 6.70 16.15 1.05
CA THR A 105 5.82 17.22 0.54
C THR A 105 6.19 17.60 -0.89
N GLU A 106 7.47 17.82 -1.17
CA GLU A 106 8.00 18.09 -2.50
C GLU A 106 7.64 16.94 -3.46
N PHE A 107 7.95 15.71 -3.06
CA PHE A 107 7.69 14.52 -3.86
C PHE A 107 6.20 14.31 -4.16
N SER A 108 5.33 14.47 -3.16
CA SER A 108 3.88 14.33 -3.33
C SER A 108 3.33 15.39 -4.28
N LYS A 109 3.75 16.66 -4.14
CA LYS A 109 3.35 17.74 -5.04
C LYS A 109 3.80 17.47 -6.48
N GLU A 110 5.04 17.06 -6.68
CA GLU A 110 5.56 16.76 -8.02
C GLU A 110 4.77 15.65 -8.71
N LYS A 111 4.46 14.57 -7.99
CA LYS A 111 3.71 13.42 -8.52
C LYS A 111 2.24 13.73 -8.81
N MET A 112 1.63 14.63 -8.04
CA MET A 112 0.21 14.97 -8.18
C MET A 112 -0.05 16.23 -9.01
N LYS A 113 0.98 16.96 -9.40
CA LYS A 113 0.87 18.22 -10.13
C LYS A 113 -0.04 18.11 -11.35
N GLY A 114 -1.07 18.95 -11.40
CA GLY A 114 -2.00 19.00 -12.53
C GLY A 114 -3.05 17.89 -12.54
N THR A 115 -3.11 17.07 -11.49
CA THR A 115 -4.16 16.08 -11.27
C THR A 115 -5.20 16.62 -10.29
N TYR A 116 -6.40 16.04 -10.27
CA TYR A 116 -7.41 16.37 -9.26
C TYR A 116 -7.03 15.86 -7.85
N MET A 117 -5.98 15.05 -7.75
CA MET A 117 -5.46 14.51 -6.49
C MET A 117 -4.53 15.49 -5.77
N GLU A 118 -4.09 16.56 -6.43
CA GLU A 118 -3.16 17.54 -5.84
C GLU A 118 -3.71 18.12 -4.53
N SER A 119 -4.95 18.62 -4.54
CA SER A 119 -5.58 19.18 -3.33
C SER A 119 -5.90 18.13 -2.27
N ILE A 120 -6.31 16.92 -2.69
CA ILE A 120 -6.61 15.81 -1.77
C ILE A 120 -5.34 15.37 -1.04
N MET A 121 -4.22 15.31 -1.78
CA MET A 121 -2.95 14.84 -1.25
C MET A 121 -2.33 15.83 -0.28
N GLU A 122 -2.45 17.15 -0.52
CA GLU A 122 -1.95 18.15 0.43
C GLU A 122 -2.62 18.03 1.81
N ASP A 123 -3.95 17.95 1.86
CA ASP A 123 -4.70 17.79 3.11
C ASP A 123 -4.47 16.43 3.78
N THR A 124 -4.31 15.38 2.96
CA THR A 124 -4.12 14.00 3.41
C THR A 124 -2.72 13.79 3.98
N LEU A 125 -1.69 14.38 3.36
CA LEU A 125 -0.30 14.21 3.75
C LEU A 125 -0.03 14.72 5.17
N GLN A 126 -0.52 15.92 5.50
CA GLN A 126 -0.31 16.50 6.83
C GLN A 126 -0.90 15.60 7.93
N LYS A 127 -2.14 15.13 7.75
CA LYS A 127 -2.80 14.22 8.69
C LYS A 127 -2.04 12.90 8.84
N CYS A 128 -1.53 12.37 7.74
CA CYS A 128 -0.79 11.10 7.76
C CYS A 128 0.59 11.20 8.42
N ILE A 129 1.28 12.33 8.27
CA ILE A 129 2.54 12.58 8.98
C ILE A 129 2.30 12.61 10.50
N GLU A 130 1.24 13.29 10.95
CA GLU A 130 0.86 13.36 12.37
C GLU A 130 0.49 11.98 12.94
N GLU A 131 -0.23 11.16 12.17
CA GLU A 131 -0.60 9.80 12.56
C GLU A 131 0.62 8.85 12.62
N THR A 132 1.57 9.01 11.70
CA THR A 132 2.79 8.18 11.59
C THR A 132 3.86 8.57 12.62
N GLY A 133 3.82 9.80 13.15
CA GLY A 133 4.74 10.28 14.18
C GLY A 133 4.54 9.66 15.57
N LYS A 134 3.51 8.83 15.76
CA LYS A 134 3.26 8.10 17.01
C LYS A 134 4.32 7.01 17.21
N GLU A 135 4.67 6.70 18.46
CA GLU A 135 5.64 5.65 18.76
C GLU A 135 5.22 4.31 18.13
N VAL A 136 6.10 3.77 17.28
CA VAL A 136 5.94 2.45 16.68
C VAL A 136 7.01 1.54 17.28
N GLN A 137 6.66 0.30 17.62
CA GLN A 137 7.65 -0.68 18.05
C GLN A 137 8.69 -0.86 16.94
N GLN A 138 9.97 -0.76 17.30
CA GLN A 138 11.06 -1.05 16.37
C GLN A 138 10.97 -2.51 15.93
N THR A 139 10.87 -2.72 14.62
CA THR A 139 11.06 -4.03 13.99
C THR A 139 12.43 -4.04 13.29
N LYS A 140 12.73 -5.09 12.53
CA LYS A 140 13.98 -5.19 11.75
C LYS A 140 14.20 -4.01 10.80
N CYS A 141 13.11 -3.43 10.31
CA CYS A 141 13.09 -2.31 9.38
C CYS A 141 12.16 -1.22 9.91
N ASN A 142 12.40 0.04 9.58
CA ASN A 142 11.58 1.14 10.05
C ASN A 142 10.15 1.03 9.48
N PRO A 143 9.11 0.91 10.32
CA PRO A 143 7.73 0.78 9.85
C PRO A 143 7.09 2.11 9.42
N LYS A 144 7.69 3.26 9.76
CA LYS A 144 7.09 4.58 9.47
C LYS A 144 6.78 4.80 7.97
N PRO A 145 7.64 4.45 7.00
CA PRO A 145 7.33 4.59 5.58
C PRO A 145 6.10 3.81 5.15
N LEU A 146 6.01 2.53 5.53
CA LEU A 146 4.86 1.69 5.19
C LEU A 146 3.58 2.24 5.82
N LEU A 147 3.63 2.69 7.08
CA LEU A 147 2.50 3.33 7.74
C LEU A 147 2.05 4.61 7.04
N LEU A 148 3.00 5.44 6.61
CA LEU A 148 2.73 6.66 5.88
C LEU A 148 2.04 6.35 4.54
N VAL A 149 2.59 5.42 3.74
CA VAL A 149 2.02 5.00 2.46
C VAL A 149 0.61 4.46 2.62
N ASN A 150 0.38 3.60 3.62
CA ASN A 150 -0.95 3.05 3.91
C ASN A 150 -1.94 4.15 4.31
N CYS A 151 -1.52 5.06 5.19
CA CYS A 151 -2.37 6.18 5.58
C CYS A 151 -2.77 7.02 4.37
N LEU A 152 -1.80 7.38 3.52
CA LEU A 152 -2.02 8.17 2.32
C LEU A 152 -2.97 7.46 1.36
N PHE A 153 -2.77 6.16 1.15
CA PHE A 153 -3.63 5.35 0.32
C PHE A 153 -5.07 5.35 0.82
N PHE A 154 -5.30 4.98 2.09
CA PHE A 154 -6.64 4.90 2.66
C PHE A 154 -7.36 6.25 2.66
N LYS A 155 -6.68 7.32 3.11
CA LYS A 155 -7.29 8.65 3.13
C LYS A 155 -7.57 9.16 1.72
N THR A 156 -6.75 8.82 0.73
CA THR A 156 -7.03 9.18 -0.68
C THR A 156 -8.29 8.48 -1.18
N LEU A 157 -8.49 7.20 -0.84
CA LEU A 157 -9.71 6.48 -1.19
C LEU A 157 -10.95 7.07 -0.49
N GLU A 158 -10.85 7.40 0.80
CA GLU A 158 -11.94 8.04 1.56
C GLU A 158 -12.33 9.43 1.00
N ASN A 159 -11.38 10.15 0.43
CA ASN A 159 -11.59 11.51 -0.11
C ASN A 159 -11.78 11.51 -1.64
N CYS A 160 -11.97 10.34 -2.25
CA CYS A 160 -12.26 10.23 -3.68
C CYS A 160 -13.52 11.05 -4.04
N PRO A 161 -13.44 12.03 -4.97
CA PRO A 161 -14.60 12.78 -5.42
C PRO A 161 -15.67 11.85 -6.04
N ALA A 162 -16.94 12.12 -5.76
CA ALA A 162 -18.05 11.25 -6.20
C ALA A 162 -18.12 11.07 -7.72
N ASP A 163 -17.71 12.08 -8.50
CA ASP A 163 -17.64 12.05 -9.97
C ASP A 163 -16.43 11.29 -10.51
N LYS A 164 -15.50 10.88 -9.64
CA LYS A 164 -14.31 10.10 -9.95
C LYS A 164 -14.40 8.65 -9.47
N VAL A 165 -15.43 8.33 -8.67
CA VAL A 165 -15.68 6.97 -8.20
C VAL A 165 -16.11 6.09 -9.38
N LYS A 166 -15.31 5.07 -9.73
CA LYS A 166 -15.62 4.15 -10.84
C LYS A 166 -16.73 3.16 -10.47
N ASP A 167 -16.67 2.59 -9.26
CA ASP A 167 -17.67 1.66 -8.72
C ASP A 167 -17.91 1.94 -7.23
N LYS A 168 -19.02 2.62 -6.93
CA LYS A 168 -19.31 3.07 -5.56
C LYS A 168 -19.49 1.90 -4.59
N ALA A 169 -20.19 0.85 -4.99
CA ALA A 169 -20.46 -0.28 -4.11
C ALA A 169 -19.17 -1.04 -3.79
N LYS A 170 -18.31 -1.29 -4.79
CA LYS A 170 -17.01 -1.92 -4.56
C LYS A 170 -16.06 -1.02 -3.77
N CYS A 171 -16.10 0.29 -4.00
CA CYS A 171 -15.28 1.24 -3.26
C CYS A 171 -15.66 1.30 -1.78
N ASP A 172 -16.97 1.39 -1.47
CA ASP A 172 -17.47 1.39 -0.10
C ASP A 172 -17.09 0.08 0.62
N SER A 173 -17.24 -1.07 -0.06
CA SER A 173 -16.84 -2.37 0.46
C SER A 173 -15.34 -2.46 0.73
N LEU A 174 -14.51 -1.96 -0.19
CA LEU A 174 -13.06 -1.93 -0.04
C LEU A 174 -12.66 -1.07 1.17
N ILE A 175 -13.23 0.13 1.31
CA ILE A 175 -12.99 1.02 2.46
C ILE A 175 -13.36 0.33 3.77
N GLU A 176 -14.50 -0.36 3.82
CA GLU A 176 -14.93 -1.10 5.01
C GLU A 176 -14.03 -2.30 5.35
N ASP A 177 -13.62 -3.08 4.35
CA ASP A 177 -12.68 -4.19 4.53
C ASP A 177 -11.36 -3.69 5.12
N MET A 178 -10.80 -2.60 4.56
CA MET A 178 -9.57 -1.99 5.06
C MET A 178 -9.73 -1.44 6.48
N ARG A 179 -10.88 -0.80 6.80
CA ARG A 179 -11.17 -0.28 8.15
C ARG A 179 -11.27 -1.37 9.20
N THR A 180 -11.86 -2.50 8.81
CA THR A 180 -12.08 -3.65 9.71
C THR A 180 -10.91 -4.62 9.73
N GLY A 181 -9.84 -4.33 8.97
CA GLY A 181 -8.66 -5.17 8.86
C GLY A 181 -8.95 -6.51 8.19
N LYS A 182 -10.00 -6.61 7.38
CA LYS A 182 -10.26 -7.78 6.53
C LYS A 182 -9.40 -7.68 5.27
N PRO A 183 -8.88 -8.81 4.76
CA PRO A 183 -8.25 -8.81 3.45
C PRO A 183 -9.34 -8.43 2.42
N PRO A 184 -9.10 -7.45 1.53
CA PRO A 184 -10.08 -7.04 0.55
C PRO A 184 -10.57 -8.24 -0.23
N HIS A 185 -11.88 -8.39 -0.37
CA HIS A 185 -12.48 -9.48 -1.14
C HIS A 185 -12.01 -9.51 -2.61
N LEU A 186 -11.44 -8.41 -3.10
CA LEU A 186 -10.82 -8.26 -4.42
C LEU A 186 -9.49 -9.03 -4.57
N LEU A 187 -8.90 -9.49 -3.47
CA LEU A 187 -7.72 -10.37 -3.46
C LEU A 187 -8.10 -11.85 -3.30
N ALA A 188 -9.39 -12.16 -3.11
CA ALA A 188 -9.84 -13.54 -3.07
C ALA A 188 -9.87 -14.10 -4.50
N PRO A 189 -9.26 -15.29 -4.76
CA PRO A 189 -9.44 -15.96 -6.04
C PRO A 189 -10.94 -16.21 -6.26
N PRO A 190 -11.43 -16.13 -7.52
CA PRO A 190 -12.84 -16.35 -7.80
C PRO A 190 -13.29 -17.70 -7.24
N LEU A 191 -14.41 -17.71 -6.52
CA LEU A 191 -15.04 -18.94 -6.08
C LEU A 191 -15.32 -19.81 -7.31
N PRO A 192 -15.05 -21.13 -7.26
CA PRO A 192 -15.43 -22.01 -8.35
C PRO A 192 -16.92 -21.87 -8.64
N PRO A 193 -17.34 -21.90 -9.91
CA PRO A 193 -18.75 -21.77 -10.25
C PRO A 193 -19.54 -22.84 -9.50
N SER A 194 -20.61 -22.41 -8.82
CA SER A 194 -21.53 -23.33 -8.16
C SER A 194 -22.14 -24.24 -9.21
N GLU A 195 -21.81 -25.53 -9.17
CA GLU A 195 -22.49 -26.54 -9.95
C GLU A 195 -23.97 -26.57 -9.50
N ASN A 196 -24.87 -26.21 -10.41
CA ASN A 196 -26.30 -26.52 -10.36
C ASN A 196 -26.59 -27.66 -11.32
#